data_AF-A0A383DZX8-F1
#
_entry.id   AF-A0A383DZX8-F1
#
_cell.length_a   1.000
_cell.length_b   1.000
_cell.length_c   1.000
_cell.angle_alpha   90.00
_cell.angle_beta   90.00
_cell.angle_gamma   90.00
#
_symmetry.space_group_name_H-M   'P 1'
#
loop_
_entity.id
_entity.type
_entity.pdbx_description
1 polymer ?
#
loop_
_entity_poly.entity_id
_entity_poly.type
_entity_poly.pdbx_seq_one_letter_code
_entity_poly.pdbx_strand_id
1 'polypeptide(L)'
;MKMRRLAVAMCFSMLPGGAFAQSIPLDDPTKLILHKVSSEIVMYEGRSALRVVEAEEHKDSSPDKFVIVRGMDFDNGSIEVDVAGMPIDD
;
A
#
# COMPACT_ATOMS: atom_id res chain seq x y z
N MET A 1 38.83 -29.50 45.97
CA MET A 1 38.70 -29.00 44.58
C MET A 1 37.23 -28.75 44.30
N LYS A 2 36.79 -27.49 44.15
CA LYS A 2 35.36 -27.11 44.06
C LYS A 2 35.14 -26.43 42.69
N MET A 3 34.63 -27.17 41.72
CA MET A 3 34.35 -26.66 40.38
C MET A 3 33.17 -25.68 40.43
N ARG A 4 33.45 -24.39 40.22
CA ARG A 4 32.44 -23.34 40.05
C ARG A 4 31.88 -23.44 38.63
N ARG A 5 30.61 -23.85 38.51
CA ARG A 5 29.90 -23.88 37.22
C ARG A 5 29.53 -22.44 36.85
N LEU A 6 30.06 -21.96 35.73
CA LEU A 6 29.74 -20.67 35.15
C LEU A 6 28.38 -20.80 34.45
N ALA A 7 27.33 -20.19 35.01
CA ALA A 7 26.04 -20.10 34.36
C ALA A 7 26.07 -18.91 33.40
N VAL A 8 26.14 -19.18 32.09
CA VAL A 8 26.00 -18.16 31.05
C VAL A 8 24.51 -17.89 30.87
N ALA A 9 24.03 -16.78 31.42
CA ALA A 9 22.68 -16.29 31.17
C ALA A 9 22.63 -15.71 29.75
N MET A 10 22.04 -16.47 28.83
CA MET A 10 21.80 -16.05 27.45
C MET A 10 20.61 -15.10 27.44
N CYS A 11 20.85 -13.79 27.57
CA CYS A 11 19.84 -12.77 27.34
C CYS A 11 19.44 -12.81 25.87
N PHE A 12 18.30 -13.43 25.57
CA PHE A 12 17.63 -13.34 24.28
C PHE A 12 17.12 -11.91 24.13
N SER A 13 17.94 -11.03 23.56
CA SER A 13 17.52 -9.68 23.19
C SER A 13 16.45 -9.81 22.10
N MET A 14 15.20 -9.52 22.45
CA MET A 14 14.14 -9.27 21.48
C MET A 14 14.58 -8.11 20.59
N LEU A 15 15.05 -8.41 19.38
CA LEU A 15 15.25 -7.42 18.34
C LEU A 15 13.85 -6.96 17.90
N PRO A 16 13.50 -5.67 18.00
CA PRO A 16 12.27 -5.17 17.43
C PRO A 16 12.32 -5.44 15.92
N GLY A 17 11.36 -6.22 15.42
CA GLY A 17 11.18 -6.44 13.99
C GLY A 17 10.84 -5.10 13.35
N GLY A 18 11.80 -4.54 12.60
CA GLY A 18 11.56 -3.32 11.84
C GLY A 18 10.47 -3.58 10.82
N ALA A 19 9.33 -2.90 10.95
CA ALA A 19 8.34 -2.84 9.89
C ALA A 19 8.96 -2.08 8.71
N PHE A 20 9.20 -2.77 7.60
CA PHE A 20 9.68 -2.14 6.38
C PHE A 20 8.49 -1.48 5.69
N ALA A 21 8.51 -0.14 5.61
CA ALA A 21 7.57 0.59 4.79
C ALA A 21 7.87 0.32 3.30
N GLN A 22 6.94 -0.34 2.61
CA GLN A 22 7.03 -0.56 1.17
C GLN A 22 6.35 0.61 0.45
N SER A 23 7.14 1.44 -0.25
CA SER A 23 6.59 2.46 -1.13
C SER A 23 6.24 1.85 -2.48
N ILE A 24 4.99 2.00 -2.90
CA ILE A 24 4.55 1.55 -4.22
C ILE A 24 4.30 2.74 -5.12
N PRO A 25 5.10 2.92 -6.18
CA PRO A 25 4.82 3.92 -7.20
C PRO A 25 3.49 3.58 -7.88
N LEU A 26 2.51 4.47 -7.76
CA LEU A 26 1.21 4.37 -8.44
C LEU A 26 1.24 4.95 -9.86
N ASP A 27 2.38 5.48 -10.29
CA ASP A 27 2.64 5.97 -11.65
C ASP A 27 3.13 4.86 -12.61
N ASP A 28 3.07 3.58 -12.19
CA ASP A 28 3.27 2.43 -13.06
C ASP A 28 1.94 1.70 -13.31
N PRO A 29 1.26 1.95 -14.45
CA PRO A 29 -0.03 1.36 -14.73
C PRO A 29 0.01 -0.16 -14.90
N THR A 30 1.18 -0.77 -15.10
CA THR A 30 1.30 -2.24 -15.23
C THR A 30 1.01 -2.97 -13.92
N LYS A 31 1.12 -2.26 -12.79
CA LYS A 31 0.81 -2.77 -11.46
C LYS A 31 -0.64 -2.56 -11.05
N LEU A 32 -1.46 -1.96 -11.92
CA LEU A 32 -2.84 -1.64 -11.61
C LEU A 32 -3.79 -2.59 -12.36
N ILE A 33 -4.87 -2.99 -11.69
CA ILE A 33 -6.03 -3.60 -12.31
C ILE A 33 -7.15 -2.58 -12.23
N LEU A 34 -7.62 -2.13 -13.39
CA LEU A 34 -8.71 -1.17 -13.49
C LEU A 34 -10.04 -1.93 -13.60
N HIS A 35 -11.02 -1.61 -12.76
CA HIS A 35 -12.38 -2.11 -12.86
C HIS A 35 -13.36 -0.97 -13.09
N LYS A 36 -13.88 -0.87 -14.32
CA LYS A 36 -14.82 0.18 -14.78
C LYS A 36 -14.33 1.62 -14.63
N VAL A 37 -13.01 1.78 -14.56
CA VAL A 37 -12.33 3.06 -14.44
C VAL A 37 -11.23 3.15 -15.48
N SER A 38 -10.89 4.38 -15.86
CA SER A 38 -9.68 4.72 -16.60
C SER A 38 -8.70 5.43 -15.68
N SER A 39 -7.42 5.32 -15.99
CA SER A 39 -6.36 5.95 -15.21
C SER A 39 -5.34 6.66 -16.08
N GLU A 40 -4.84 7.79 -15.62
CA GLU A 40 -3.81 8.58 -16.29
C GLU A 40 -2.81 9.12 -15.27
N ILE A 41 -1.52 9.14 -15.62
CA ILE A 41 -0.50 9.80 -14.81
C ILE A 41 -0.56 11.30 -15.09
N VAL A 42 -0.76 12.10 -14.04
CA VAL A 42 -0.89 13.56 -14.13
C VAL A 42 0.08 14.23 -13.17
N MET A 43 0.41 15.50 -13.44
CA MET A 43 1.05 16.36 -12.45
C MET A 43 -0.02 17.03 -11.60
N TYR A 44 -0.04 16.74 -10.31
CA TYR A 44 -0.94 17.35 -9.34
C TYR A 44 -0.11 18.04 -8.25
N GLU A 45 -0.31 19.36 -8.08
CA GLU A 45 0.43 20.19 -7.11
C GLU A 45 1.97 20.01 -7.17
N GLY A 46 2.52 19.83 -8.37
CA GLY A 46 3.96 19.65 -8.57
C GLY A 46 4.48 18.25 -8.24
N ARG A 47 3.60 17.27 -7.99
CA ARG A 47 3.94 15.84 -7.81
C ARG A 47 3.30 14.98 -8.90
N SER A 48 3.96 13.87 -9.26
CA SER A 48 3.35 12.83 -10.11
C SER A 48 2.25 12.13 -9.32
N ALA A 49 1.07 11.98 -9.92
CA ALA A 49 -0.11 11.40 -9.31
C ALA A 49 -0.89 10.55 -10.31
N LEU A 50 -1.64 9.56 -9.80
CA LEU A 50 -2.55 8.76 -10.60
C LEU A 50 -3.95 9.38 -10.55
N ARG A 51 -4.42 9.89 -11.69
CA ARG A 51 -5.81 10.32 -11.85
C ARG A 51 -6.65 9.11 -12.23
N VAL A 52 -7.65 8.80 -11.42
CA VAL A 52 -8.63 7.73 -11.66
C VAL A 52 -9.99 8.35 -11.94
N VAL A 53 -10.64 7.93 -13.01
CA VAL A 53 -11.98 8.40 -13.40
C VAL A 53 -12.82 7.23 -13.88
N GLU A 54 -14.14 7.38 -13.84
CA GLU A 54 -15.04 6.41 -14.46
C GLU A 54 -14.74 6.29 -15.96
N ALA A 55 -14.68 5.04 -16.44
CA ALA A 55 -14.50 4.79 -17.86
C ALA A 55 -15.77 5.18 -18.63
N GLU A 56 -15.60 5.79 -19.81
CA GLU A 56 -16.71 6.28 -20.63
C GLU A 56 -17.75 5.19 -20.96
N GLU A 57 -17.28 3.97 -21.23
CA GLU A 57 -18.11 2.79 -21.53
C GLU A 57 -18.92 2.28 -20.34
N HIS A 58 -18.65 2.81 -19.15
CA HIS A 58 -19.26 2.42 -17.88
C HIS A 58 -19.95 3.56 -17.15
N LYS A 59 -20.00 4.77 -17.74
CA LYS A 59 -20.84 5.87 -17.29
C LYS A 59 -22.27 5.34 -17.12
N ASP A 60 -22.80 5.41 -15.91
CA ASP A 60 -24.13 4.92 -15.48
C ASP A 60 -24.22 3.43 -15.10
N SER A 61 -23.10 2.71 -15.02
CA SER A 61 -23.07 1.34 -14.51
C SER A 61 -22.97 1.27 -12.97
N SER A 62 -23.21 0.07 -12.40
CA SER A 62 -23.17 -0.28 -10.97
C SER A 62 -22.09 0.48 -10.16
N PRO A 63 -22.35 0.83 -8.88
CA PRO A 63 -21.43 1.62 -8.05
C PRO A 63 -20.02 1.03 -7.90
N ASP A 64 -19.85 -0.28 -8.11
CA ASP A 64 -18.56 -0.97 -7.95
C ASP A 64 -17.54 -0.49 -9.00
N LYS A 65 -16.76 0.52 -8.64
CA LYS A 65 -15.69 1.15 -9.44
C LYS A 65 -14.45 1.26 -8.58
N PHE A 66 -13.37 0.57 -8.95
CA PHE A 66 -12.16 0.52 -8.13
C PHE A 66 -10.91 0.22 -8.95
N VAL A 67 -9.76 0.49 -8.34
CA VAL A 67 -8.43 0.12 -8.83
C VAL A 67 -7.81 -0.84 -7.82
N ILE A 68 -7.26 -1.96 -8.29
CA ILE A 68 -6.48 -2.88 -7.45
C ILE A 68 -5.01 -2.67 -7.74
N VAL A 69 -4.22 -2.45 -6.69
CA VAL A 69 -2.75 -2.42 -6.78
C VAL A 69 -2.21 -3.83 -6.59
N ARG A 70 -1.48 -4.34 -7.58
CA ARG A 70 -0.90 -5.70 -7.58
C ARG A 70 0.37 -5.78 -6.74
N GLY A 71 0.67 -7.00 -6.29
CA GLY A 71 1.93 -7.30 -5.58
C GLY A 71 1.98 -6.75 -4.17
N MET A 72 0.81 -6.49 -3.58
CA MET A 72 0.64 -6.18 -2.17
C MET A 72 -0.05 -7.34 -1.49
N ASP A 73 0.67 -8.00 -0.59
CA ASP A 73 0.09 -8.83 0.44
C ASP A 73 0.14 -8.00 1.73
N PHE A 74 -1.04 -7.65 2.24
CA PHE A 74 -1.16 -6.85 3.45
C PHE A 74 -1.74 -7.73 4.56
N ASP A 75 -0.93 -7.96 5.59
CA ASP A 75 -1.34 -8.70 6.77
C ASP A 75 -1.69 -7.71 7.91
N ASN A 76 -0.69 -7.34 8.71
CA ASN A 76 -0.83 -6.41 9.83
C ASN A 76 0.00 -5.15 9.55
N GLY A 77 -0.65 -3.98 9.53
CA GLY A 77 0.05 -2.71 9.35
C GLY A 77 -0.87 -1.53 9.15
N SER A 78 -0.35 -0.49 8.51
CA SER A 78 -1.11 0.67 8.08
C SER A 78 -0.78 0.97 6.62
N ILE A 79 -1.78 1.40 5.87
CA ILE A 79 -1.60 1.90 4.51
C ILE A 79 -1.80 3.42 4.60
N GLU A 80 -0.84 4.17 4.07
CA GLU A 80 -0.93 5.62 3.94
C GLU A 80 -1.16 5.96 2.47
N VAL A 81 -2.25 6.68 2.20
CA VAL A 81 -2.59 7.14 0.84
C VAL A 81 -2.92 8.62 0.92
N ASP A 82 -2.34 9.38 -0.01
CA ASP A 82 -2.62 10.80 -0.21
C ASP A 82 -3.66 10.92 -1.34
N VAL A 83 -4.89 11.32 -0.99
CA VAL A 83 -6.02 11.37 -1.91
C VAL A 83 -6.49 12.81 -2.05
N ALA A 84 -6.56 13.28 -3.29
CA ALA A 84 -7.16 14.56 -3.64
C ALA A 84 -8.61 14.37 -4.12
N GLY A 85 -9.49 15.28 -3.70
CA GLY A 85 -10.93 15.24 -4.00
C GLY A 85 -11.76 14.69 -2.85
N MET A 86 -13.07 14.54 -3.07
CA MET A 86 -13.96 13.88 -2.12
C MET A 86 -14.01 12.39 -2.46
N PRO A 87 -13.57 11.50 -1.56
CA PRO A 87 -13.90 10.09 -1.66
C PRO A 87 -15.42 9.94 -1.75
N ILE A 88 -15.88 8.98 -2.55
CA ILE A 88 -17.29 8.61 -2.53
C ILE A 88 -17.54 7.90 -1.19
N ASP A 89 -18.52 8.36 -0.43
CA ASP A 89 -18.98 7.68 0.78
C ASP A 89 -19.53 6.29 0.39
N ASP A 90 -19.16 5.27 1.16
CA ASP A 90 -19.59 3.87 0.99
C ASP A 90 -21.09 3.68 1.30
#